data_AF-A0A432XK11-F1
#
_entry.id   AF-A0A432XK11-F1
#
_cell.length_a   1.000
_cell.length_b   1.000
_cell.length_c   1.000
_cell.angle_alpha   90.00
_cell.angle_beta   90.00
_cell.angle_gamma   90.00
#
_symmetry.space_group_name_H-M   'P 1'
#
loop_
_entity.id
_entity.type
_entity.pdbx_description
1 polymer ?
#
loop_
_entity_poly.entity_id
_entity_poly.type
_entity_poly.pdbx_seq_one_letter_code
_entity_poly.pdbx_strand_id
1 'polypeptide(L)'
;MTPQEISKAINKKGFDQGAIAHALNCSPSLISKIINRKAISMRVAKAVALTIELPLLEVFPEYERLVRPVLTREKQQELLKSKLIDLL
;
A
#
# COMPACT_ATOMS: atom_id res chain seq x y z
N MET A 1 7.83 5.79 6.08
CA MET A 1 7.61 5.92 7.55
C MET A 1 8.26 4.76 8.31
N THR A 2 8.59 4.93 9.59
CA THR A 2 9.07 3.86 10.48
C THR A 2 7.90 3.09 11.14
N PRO A 3 8.09 1.85 11.63
CA PRO A 3 7.05 1.10 12.34
C PRO A 3 6.44 1.86 13.53
N GLN A 4 7.27 2.64 14.24
CA GLN A 4 6.88 3.45 15.38
C GLN A 4 6.01 4.65 14.95
N GLU A 5 6.39 5.34 13.86
CA GLU A 5 5.60 6.42 13.28
C GLU A 5 4.22 5.94 12.82
N ILE A 6 4.16 4.79 12.16
CA ILE A 6 2.90 4.19 11.71
C ILE A 6 2.00 3.89 12.91
N SER A 7 2.54 3.25 13.95
CA SER A 7 1.77 2.92 15.16
C SER A 7 1.26 4.19 15.87
N LYS A 8 2.10 5.22 15.97
CA LYS A 8 1.71 6.53 16.53
C LYS A 8 0.62 7.21 15.70
N ALA A 9 0.70 7.13 14.37
CA ALA A 9 -0.29 7.70 13.47
C ALA A 9 -1.65 7.00 13.58
N ILE A 10 -1.66 5.66 13.68
CA ILE A 10 -2.90 4.88 13.95
C ILE A 10 -3.54 5.34 15.25
N ASN A 11 -2.76 5.41 16.34
CA ASN A 11 -3.25 5.86 17.65
C ASN A 11 -3.79 7.30 17.61
N LYS A 12 -3.13 8.20 16.86
CA LYS A 12 -3.58 9.60 16.68
C LYS A 12 -4.94 9.69 15.98
N LYS A 13 -5.30 8.69 15.17
CA LYS A 13 -6.62 8.58 14.52
C LYS A 13 -7.69 7.95 15.42
N GLY A 14 -7.35 7.60 16.67
CA GLY A 14 -8.28 6.99 17.62
C GLY A 14 -8.49 5.49 17.41
N PHE A 15 -7.61 4.84 16.66
CA PHE A 15 -7.64 3.40 16.42
C PHE A 15 -6.42 2.70 17.03
N ASP A 16 -6.42 1.38 17.03
CA ASP A 16 -5.24 0.56 17.32
C ASP A 16 -5.06 -0.53 16.23
N GLN A 17 -3.96 -1.29 16.31
CA GLN A 17 -3.71 -2.38 15.36
C GLN A 17 -4.75 -3.51 15.46
N GLY A 18 -5.37 -3.70 16.62
CA GLY A 18 -6.41 -4.71 16.86
C GLY A 18 -7.71 -4.38 16.14
N ALA A 19 -8.11 -3.11 16.12
CA ALA A 19 -9.27 -2.61 15.39
C ALA A 19 -9.13 -2.88 13.89
N ILE A 20 -7.94 -2.61 13.33
CA ILE A 20 -7.63 -2.92 11.92
C ILE A 20 -7.69 -4.43 11.67
N ALA A 21 -7.10 -5.23 12.56
CA ALA A 21 -7.11 -6.69 12.45
C ALA A 21 -8.53 -7.27 12.47
N HIS A 22 -9.37 -6.78 13.38
CA HIS A 22 -10.77 -7.16 13.50
C HIS A 22 -11.58 -6.78 12.26
N ALA A 23 -11.45 -5.53 11.78
CA ALA A 23 -12.13 -5.06 10.57
C ALA A 23 -11.73 -5.88 9.31
N LEU A 24 -10.49 -6.37 9.26
CA LEU A 24 -9.98 -7.19 8.15
C LEU A 24 -10.16 -8.69 8.34
N ASN A 25 -10.75 -9.14 9.47
CA ASN A 25 -10.83 -10.53 9.88
C ASN A 25 -9.50 -11.28 9.70
N CYS A 26 -8.41 -10.73 10.26
CA CYS A 26 -7.09 -11.35 10.25
C CYS A 26 -6.42 -11.28 11.61
N SER A 27 -5.31 -12.01 11.79
CA SER A 27 -4.60 -12.00 13.06
C SER A 27 -3.91 -10.64 13.33
N PRO A 28 -3.90 -10.14 14.58
CA PRO A 28 -3.12 -8.96 14.96
C PRO A 28 -1.62 -9.11 14.66
N SER A 29 -1.10 -10.34 14.75
CA SER A 29 0.27 -10.68 14.37
C SER A 29 0.58 -10.34 12.91
N LEU A 30 -0.37 -10.54 11.99
CA LEU A 30 -0.19 -10.17 10.60
C LEU A 30 -0.03 -8.65 10.44
N ILE A 31 -0.88 -7.85 11.09
CA ILE A 31 -0.77 -6.39 11.08
C ILE A 31 0.61 -5.96 11.55
N SER A 32 1.05 -6.49 12.70
CA SER A 32 2.37 -6.20 13.27
C SER A 32 3.50 -6.60 12.31
N LYS A 33 3.42 -7.77 11.66
CA LYS A 33 4.42 -8.20 10.67
C LYS A 33 4.48 -7.27 9.46
N ILE A 34 3.34 -6.77 8.97
CA ILE A 34 3.31 -5.80 7.87
C ILE A 34 3.94 -4.47 8.30
N ILE A 35 3.53 -3.92 9.44
CA ILE A 35 4.08 -2.66 9.97
C ILE A 35 5.60 -2.75 10.18
N ASN A 36 6.09 -3.92 10.63
CA ASN A 36 7.52 -4.19 10.83
C ASN A 36 8.25 -4.70 9.58
N ARG A 37 7.60 -4.72 8.40
CA ARG A 37 8.19 -5.19 7.12
C ARG A 37 8.71 -6.63 7.15
N LYS A 38 8.13 -7.49 8.00
CA LYS A 38 8.46 -8.92 8.14
C LYS A 38 7.57 -9.83 7.29
N ALA A 39 6.53 -9.27 6.67
CA ALA A 39 5.65 -9.96 5.75
C ALA A 39 5.10 -8.98 4.71
N ILE A 40 4.50 -9.51 3.64
CA ILE A 40 3.89 -8.73 2.57
C ILE A 40 2.40 -9.07 2.49
N SER A 41 1.55 -8.05 2.46
CA SER A 41 0.11 -8.19 2.22
C SER A 41 -0.43 -6.85 1.73
N MET A 42 -0.74 -6.77 0.44
CA MET A 42 -1.29 -5.56 -0.18
C MET A 42 -2.60 -5.12 0.49
N ARG A 43 -3.44 -6.09 0.88
CA ARG A 43 -4.72 -5.83 1.55
C ARG A 43 -4.51 -5.14 2.90
N VAL A 44 -3.62 -5.67 3.73
CA VAL A 44 -3.33 -5.11 5.06
C VAL A 44 -2.59 -3.78 4.94
N ALA A 45 -1.56 -3.68 4.08
CA ALA A 45 -0.80 -2.44 3.92
C ALA A 45 -1.69 -1.28 3.45
N LYS A 46 -2.61 -1.53 2.51
CA LYS A 46 -3.60 -0.52 2.08
C LYS A 46 -4.53 -0.10 3.20
N ALA A 47 -5.01 -1.05 4.01
CA ALA A 47 -5.90 -0.73 5.13
C ALA A 47 -5.18 0.11 6.19
N VAL A 48 -3.92 -0.21 6.51
CA VAL A 48 -3.11 0.62 7.42
C VAL A 48 -2.93 2.03 6.86
N ALA A 49 -2.56 2.15 5.58
CA ALA A 49 -2.39 3.45 4.93
C ALA A 49 -3.69 4.27 4.91
N LEU A 50 -4.83 3.63 4.60
CA LEU A 50 -6.16 4.24 4.63
C LEU A 50 -6.53 4.71 6.04
N THR A 51 -6.24 3.92 7.07
CA THR A 51 -6.55 4.26 8.47
C THR A 51 -5.85 5.54 8.91
N ILE A 52 -4.64 5.79 8.41
CA ILE A 52 -3.86 6.99 8.71
C ILE A 52 -3.99 8.09 7.64
N GLU A 53 -4.87 7.90 6.66
CA GLU A 53 -5.16 8.83 5.56
C GLU A 53 -3.92 9.25 4.75
N LEU A 54 -3.01 8.30 4.51
CA LEU A 54 -1.82 8.52 3.67
C LEU A 54 -1.80 7.58 2.46
N PRO A 55 -1.16 7.98 1.36
CA PRO A 55 -0.92 7.09 0.22
C PRO A 55 -0.10 5.86 0.62
N LEU A 56 -0.43 4.70 0.06
CA LEU A 56 0.26 3.43 0.34
C LEU A 56 1.78 3.57 0.24
N LEU A 57 2.30 4.23 -0.80
CA LEU A 57 3.73 4.33 -1.07
C LEU A 57 4.46 5.32 -0.15
N GLU A 58 3.75 6.24 0.51
CA GLU A 58 4.35 7.10 1.55
C GLU A 58 4.55 6.30 2.86
N VAL A 59 3.61 5.40 3.15
CA VAL A 59 3.65 4.56 4.35
C VAL A 59 4.60 3.38 4.15
N PHE A 60 4.45 2.68 3.02
CA PHE A 60 5.19 1.47 2.65
C PHE A 60 5.81 1.60 1.24
N PRO A 61 6.92 2.32 1.08
CA PRO A 61 7.61 2.49 -0.21
C PRO A 61 7.97 1.17 -0.89
N GLU A 62 8.28 0.13 -0.11
CA GLU A 62 8.64 -1.19 -0.61
C GLU A 62 7.56 -1.89 -1.46
N TYR A 63 6.31 -1.41 -1.40
CA TYR A 63 5.21 -1.92 -2.22
C TYR A 63 5.23 -1.41 -3.66
N GLU A 64 6.11 -0.46 -4.01
CA GLU A 64 6.21 0.09 -5.36
C GLU A 64 6.33 -1.00 -6.44
N ARG A 65 7.15 -2.03 -6.18
CA ARG A 65 7.32 -3.18 -7.11
C ARG A 65 6.07 -4.04 -7.27
N LEU A 66 5.15 -3.97 -6.32
CA LEU A 66 3.90 -4.74 -6.30
C LEU A 66 2.71 -3.94 -6.85
N VAL A 67 2.81 -2.61 -6.85
CA VAL A 67 1.86 -1.74 -7.52
C VAL A 67 2.16 -1.79 -9.00
N ARG A 68 1.41 -2.60 -9.77
CA ARG A 68 1.42 -2.43 -11.22
C ARG A 68 0.86 -1.04 -11.52
N PRO A 69 1.59 -0.17 -12.24
CA PRO A 69 1.01 1.07 -12.70
C PRO A 69 -0.19 0.70 -13.58
N VAL A 70 -1.39 1.09 -13.14
CA VAL A 70 -2.56 1.09 -14.02
C VAL A 70 -2.27 2.20 -15.03
N LEU A 71 -1.74 1.82 -16.20
CA LEU A 71 -1.59 2.77 -17.30
C LEU A 71 -2.99 3.31 -17.60
N THR A 72 -3.14 4.63 -17.53
CA THR A 72 -4.36 5.28 -18.01
C THR A 72 -4.56 4.93 -19.48
N ARG A 73 -5.81 4.91 -19.98
CA ARG A 73 -6.09 4.62 -21.40
C ARG A 73 -5.24 5.49 -22.33
N GLU A 74 -5.04 6.76 -21.97
CA GLU A 74 -4.19 7.69 -22.70
C GLU A 74 -2.73 7.22 -22.75
N LYS A 75 -2.13 6.87 -21.60
CA LYS A 75 -0.77 6.33 -21.54
C LYS A 75 -0.64 4.97 -22.23
N GLN A 76 -1.68 4.15 -22.22
CA GLN A 76 -1.72 2.89 -22.98
C GLN A 76 -1.70 3.15 -24.49
N GLN A 77 -2.50 4.12 -24.96
CA GLN A 77 -2.55 4.50 -26.37
C GLN A 77 -1.24 5.12 -26.84
N GLU A 78 -0.62 5.97 -26.02
CA GLU A 78 0.67 6.60 -26.33
C GLU A 78 1.81 5.56 -26.38
N LEU A 79 1.85 4.64 -25.42
CA LEU A 79 2.80 3.53 -25.43
C LEU A 79 2.60 2.60 -26.64
N LEU A 80 1.34 2.34 -27.02
CA LEU A 80 1.05 1.54 -28.21
C LEU A 80 1.49 2.27 -29.50
N LYS A 81 1.22 3.57 -29.60
CA LYS A 81 1.68 4.40 -30.73
C LYS A 81 3.20 4.38 -30.86
N SER A 82 3.95 4.56 -29.76
CA SER A 82 5.42 4.55 -29.82
C SER A 82 5.94 3.20 -30.31
N LYS A 83 5.43 2.09 -29.76
CA LYS A 83 5.84 0.74 -30.18
C LYS A 83 5.55 0.42 -31.64
N LEU A 84 4.44 0.93 -32.17
CA LEU A 84 4.09 0.74 -33.58
C LEU A 84 4.96 1.59 -34.52
N ILE A 85 5.43 2.77 -34.07
CA ILE A 85 6.40 3.59 -34.81
C ILE A 85 7.75 2.87 -34.91
N ASP A 86 8.21 2.24 -33.82
CA ASP A 86 9.48 1.50 -33.80
C ASP A 86 9.47 0.21 -34.66
N LEU A 87 8.31 -0.16 -35.23
CA LEU A 87 8.09 -1.35 -36.06
C LEU A 87 8.04 -1.05 -37.56
N LEU A 88 8.12 0.23 -37.95
CA LEU A 88 8.12 0.73 -39.34
C LEU A 88 9.52 1.24 -39.71
#